data_AF-A0A6A4BHL8-F1
#
_entry.id   AF-A0A6A4BHL8-F1
#
_cell.length_a   1.000
_cell.length_b   1.000
_cell.length_c   1.000
_cell.angle_alpha   90.00
_cell.angle_beta   90.00
_cell.angle_gamma   90.00
#
_symmetry.space_group_name_H-M   'P 1'
#
loop_
_entity.id
_entity.type
_entity.pdbx_description
1 polymer ?
#
loop_
_entity_poly.entity_id
_entity_poly.type
_entity_poly.pdbx_seq_one_letter_code
_entity_poly.pdbx_strand_id
1 'polypeptide(L)'
;MASKQDTISYDELVDKVETGYIDAPQTPKAGTASHGKAASRYAVNSVHKRECLAEFLGTFVMIVFGMGVNNQVVNSGDKNGTWLSINMCWGIGVLIGVYCSEGVSGAHLNTAVTLAHCVYGRLPWWKAPGYMISQLLGAFIDAFVIYVMQYQNLNVIDPNRETTQSSFSTYPSDNISNYTAFYTEFIGTAMLVLSIYAITDKRNRAAGPVGAPFAFCLMI
;
A
#
# COMPACT_ATOMS: atom_id res chain seq x y z
N MET A 1 27.21 1.20 -51.21
CA MET A 1 26.97 0.72 -49.84
C MET A 1 25.59 1.24 -49.42
N ALA A 2 24.62 0.34 -49.28
CA ALA A 2 23.22 0.69 -49.05
C ALA A 2 22.97 1.07 -47.57
N SER A 3 22.36 2.23 -47.36
CA SER A 3 21.88 2.72 -46.06
C SER A 3 20.74 1.82 -45.57
N LYS A 4 20.87 1.23 -44.37
CA LYS A 4 19.73 0.61 -43.69
C LYS A 4 18.77 1.72 -43.26
N GLN A 5 17.59 1.78 -43.88
CA GLN A 5 16.46 2.54 -43.36
C GLN A 5 15.84 1.75 -42.21
N ASP A 6 15.79 2.35 -41.03
CA ASP A 6 15.06 1.81 -39.88
C ASP A 6 13.56 1.89 -40.17
N THR A 7 12.93 0.75 -40.47
CA THR A 7 11.48 0.64 -40.66
C THR A 7 10.78 0.72 -39.32
N ILE A 8 9.92 1.74 -39.15
CA ILE A 8 9.05 1.91 -37.98
C ILE A 8 8.00 0.78 -37.98
N SER A 9 7.77 0.16 -36.82
CA SER A 9 6.77 -0.92 -36.65
C SER A 9 5.35 -0.41 -36.92
N TYR A 10 4.49 -1.24 -37.53
CA TYR A 10 3.09 -0.91 -37.78
C TYR A 10 2.33 -0.54 -36.49
N ASP A 11 2.61 -1.21 -35.37
CA ASP A 11 1.98 -0.91 -34.08
C ASP A 11 2.39 0.48 -33.56
N GLU A 12 3.65 0.88 -33.81
CA GLU A 12 4.20 2.17 -33.39
C GLU A 12 3.64 3.33 -34.26
N LEU A 13 3.20 3.03 -35.49
CA LEU A 13 2.48 3.99 -36.33
C LEU A 13 1.03 4.17 -35.88
N VAL A 14 0.34 3.09 -35.48
CA VAL A 14 -1.03 3.15 -34.98
C VAL A 14 -1.11 3.97 -33.68
N ASP A 15 -0.20 3.71 -32.73
CA ASP A 15 -0.13 4.48 -31.47
C ASP A 15 0.11 5.98 -31.70
N LYS A 16 0.95 6.34 -32.68
CA LYS A 16 1.23 7.75 -33.01
C LYS A 16 0.08 8.45 -33.73
N VAL A 17 -0.70 7.71 -34.50
CA VAL A 17 -1.90 8.22 -35.18
C VAL A 17 -3.03 8.45 -34.18
N GLU A 18 -3.25 7.53 -33.23
CA GLU A 18 -4.29 7.68 -32.20
C GLU A 18 -4.00 8.82 -31.22
N THR A 19 -2.72 9.10 -30.94
CA THR A 19 -2.31 10.14 -29.98
C THR A 19 -2.09 11.52 -30.61
N GLY A 20 -2.19 11.68 -31.94
CA GLY A 20 -2.08 12.98 -32.62
C GLY A 20 -0.67 13.59 -32.64
N TYR A 21 0.37 12.82 -32.30
CA TYR A 21 1.76 13.28 -32.18
C TYR A 21 2.65 12.80 -33.35
N ILE A 22 2.13 12.92 -34.58
CA ILE A 22 2.82 12.44 -35.79
C ILE A 22 4.11 13.26 -36.07
N ASP A 23 4.12 14.54 -35.67
CA ASP A 23 5.19 15.50 -35.97
C ASP A 23 6.11 15.82 -34.79
N ALA A 24 6.01 15.09 -33.67
CA ALA A 24 6.90 15.32 -32.53
C ALA A 24 8.33 14.88 -32.89
N PRO A 25 9.36 15.73 -32.66
CA PRO A 25 10.75 15.36 -32.94
C PRO A 25 11.12 14.12 -32.15
N GLN A 26 11.61 13.08 -32.84
CA GLN A 26 11.99 11.83 -32.18
C GLN A 26 13.15 12.10 -31.22
N THR A 27 12.89 12.02 -29.92
CA THR A 27 13.94 11.99 -28.91
C THR A 27 14.83 10.76 -29.18
N PRO A 28 16.18 10.92 -29.20
CA PRO A 28 17.08 9.79 -29.42
C PRO A 28 16.77 8.68 -28.42
N LYS A 29 16.41 7.49 -28.92
CA LYS A 29 16.29 6.29 -28.06
C LYS A 29 17.65 6.09 -27.41
N ALA A 30 17.70 6.22 -26.08
CA ALA A 30 18.91 6.03 -25.30
C ALA A 30 19.56 4.71 -25.74
N GLY A 31 20.81 4.79 -26.21
CA GLY A 31 21.56 3.64 -26.65
C GLY A 31 21.55 2.54 -25.59
N THR A 32 21.61 1.30 -26.04
CA THR A 32 21.74 0.08 -25.24
C THR A 32 22.97 0.16 -24.33
N ALA A 33 22.79 0.81 -23.18
CA ALA A 33 23.78 0.83 -22.12
C ALA A 33 23.79 -0.54 -21.46
N SER A 34 24.76 -1.37 -21.86
CA SER A 34 25.23 -2.48 -21.05
C SER A 34 25.72 -1.92 -19.71
N HIS A 35 24.84 -1.91 -18.71
CA HIS A 35 25.17 -1.53 -17.35
C HIS A 35 25.32 -2.78 -16.49
N GLY A 36 26.50 -3.39 -16.55
CA GLY A 36 27.01 -4.21 -15.46
C GLY A 36 27.24 -3.32 -14.24
N LYS A 37 26.17 -2.97 -13.51
CA LYS A 37 26.31 -2.29 -12.21
C LYS A 37 26.85 -3.29 -11.21
N ALA A 38 28.07 -3.06 -10.74
CA ALA A 38 28.58 -3.70 -9.53
C ALA A 38 27.54 -3.49 -8.42
N ALA A 39 26.93 -4.57 -7.94
CA ALA A 39 25.92 -4.49 -6.89
C ALA A 39 26.55 -3.79 -5.66
N SER A 40 25.93 -2.69 -5.22
CA SER A 40 26.34 -1.97 -4.01
C SER A 40 26.44 -2.96 -2.84
N ARG A 41 27.40 -2.78 -1.94
CA ARG A 41 27.61 -3.70 -0.79
C ARG A 41 26.37 -3.87 0.09
N TYR A 42 25.44 -2.91 0.03
CA TYR A 42 24.16 -2.92 0.76
C TYR A 42 22.95 -3.29 -0.11
N ALA A 43 23.16 -3.63 -1.39
CA ALA A 43 22.08 -4.03 -2.29
C ALA A 43 21.59 -5.44 -1.93
N VAL A 44 20.30 -5.55 -1.62
CA VAL A 44 19.66 -6.84 -1.40
C VAL A 44 19.44 -7.52 -2.77
N ASN A 45 20.20 -8.58 -3.03
CA ASN A 45 20.13 -9.28 -4.32
C ASN A 45 18.93 -10.24 -4.44
N SER A 46 18.35 -10.67 -3.31
CA SER A 46 17.18 -11.56 -3.32
C SER A 46 15.90 -10.76 -3.57
N VAL A 47 15.18 -11.12 -4.63
CA VAL A 47 13.88 -10.53 -4.98
C VAL A 47 12.91 -10.63 -3.81
N HIS A 48 12.79 -11.81 -3.19
CA HIS A 48 11.86 -12.01 -2.08
C HIS A 48 12.19 -11.17 -0.84
N LYS A 49 13.48 -10.98 -0.53
CA LYS A 49 13.88 -10.10 0.58
C LYS A 49 13.55 -8.64 0.28
N ARG A 50 13.67 -8.20 -0.97
CA ARG A 50 13.26 -6.86 -1.40
C ARG A 50 11.75 -6.67 -1.27
N GLU A 51 10.97 -7.67 -1.67
CA GLU A 51 9.51 -7.68 -1.49
C GLU A 51 9.14 -7.55 0.00
N CYS A 52 9.76 -8.37 0.87
CA CYS A 52 9.53 -8.31 2.32
C CYS A 52 9.87 -6.93 2.91
N LEU A 53 10.99 -6.32 2.52
CA LEU A 53 11.36 -4.98 2.98
C LEU A 53 10.39 -3.90 2.47
N ALA A 54 9.88 -4.06 1.25
CA ALA A 54 8.87 -3.15 0.70
C ALA A 54 7.52 -3.28 1.43
N GLU A 55 7.08 -4.50 1.75
CA GLU A 55 5.89 -4.75 2.55
C GLU A 55 6.03 -4.20 3.97
N PHE A 56 7.19 -4.42 4.60
CA PHE A 56 7.51 -3.83 5.91
C PHE A 56 7.41 -2.30 5.86
N LEU A 57 8.07 -1.65 4.90
CA LEU A 57 8.09 -0.19 4.79
C LEU A 57 6.69 0.37 4.45
N GLY A 58 5.99 -0.24 3.50
CA GLY A 58 4.67 0.20 3.10
C GLY A 58 3.65 0.07 4.24
N THR A 59 3.67 -1.04 4.99
CA THR A 59 2.79 -1.22 6.15
C THR A 59 3.19 -0.27 7.28
N PHE A 60 4.48 -0.10 7.56
CA PHE A 60 4.95 0.88 8.53
C PHE A 60 4.38 2.27 8.21
N VAL A 61 4.60 2.77 6.98
CA VAL A 61 4.11 4.09 6.56
C VAL A 61 2.58 4.20 6.65
N MET A 62 1.85 3.18 6.19
CA MET A 62 0.39 3.17 6.27
C MET A 62 -0.11 3.29 7.72
N ILE A 63 0.49 2.55 8.66
CA ILE A 63 0.09 2.57 10.06
C ILE A 63 0.54 3.87 10.74
N VAL A 64 1.70 4.46 10.41
CA VAL A 64 2.14 5.77 10.95
C VAL A 64 1.03 6.81 10.77
N PHE A 65 0.49 6.92 9.55
CA PHE A 65 -0.56 7.88 9.25
C PHE A 65 -1.90 7.51 9.91
N GLY A 66 -2.32 6.24 9.79
CA GLY A 66 -3.60 5.77 10.31
C GLY A 66 -3.69 5.78 11.85
N MET A 67 -2.69 5.20 12.52
CA MET A 67 -2.61 5.16 13.98
C MET A 67 -2.27 6.54 14.56
N GLY A 68 -1.46 7.34 13.86
CA GLY A 68 -1.16 8.71 14.23
C GLY A 68 -2.40 9.59 14.30
N VAL A 69 -3.27 9.56 13.27
CA VAL A 69 -4.53 10.31 13.31
C VAL A 69 -5.48 9.78 14.37
N ASN A 70 -5.55 8.45 14.59
CA ASN A 70 -6.37 7.86 15.64
C ASN A 70 -5.98 8.42 17.01
N ASN A 71 -4.68 8.39 17.31
CA ASN A 71 -4.14 8.94 18.55
C ASN A 71 -4.32 10.45 18.66
N GLN A 72 -4.18 11.21 17.56
CA GLN A 72 -4.40 12.66 17.58
C GLN A 72 -5.85 13.01 17.94
N VAL A 73 -6.82 12.36 17.28
CA VAL A 73 -8.23 12.64 17.46
C VAL A 73 -8.69 12.19 18.85
N VAL A 74 -8.46 10.92 19.19
CA VAL A 74 -8.90 10.32 20.46
C VAL A 74 -8.26 11.01 21.66
N ASN A 75 -6.93 11.20 21.67
CA ASN A 75 -6.24 11.77 22.84
C ASN A 75 -6.52 13.27 23.01
N SER A 76 -7.00 13.95 21.97
CA SER A 76 -7.44 15.34 22.06
C SER A 76 -8.89 15.51 22.50
N GLY A 77 -9.66 14.41 22.60
CA GLY A 77 -11.11 14.46 22.81
C GLY A 77 -11.82 15.18 21.67
N ASP A 78 -11.50 14.81 20.42
CA ASP A 78 -12.06 15.37 19.18
C ASP A 78 -11.79 16.87 18.93
N LYS A 79 -10.85 17.48 19.66
CA LYS A 79 -10.48 18.89 19.46
C LYS A 79 -9.58 19.12 18.26
N ASN A 80 -8.72 18.14 17.95
CA ASN A 80 -7.71 18.23 16.89
C ASN A 80 -8.08 17.39 15.66
N GLY A 81 -9.34 17.00 15.52
CA GLY A 81 -9.86 16.31 14.34
C GLY A 81 -11.19 15.62 14.62
N THR A 82 -11.76 15.04 13.58
CA THR A 82 -13.06 14.35 13.62
C THR A 82 -12.96 12.96 13.00
N TRP A 83 -14.02 12.18 13.08
CA TRP A 83 -14.10 10.88 12.41
C TRP A 83 -13.78 10.96 10.91
N LEU A 84 -14.18 12.04 10.23
CA LEU A 84 -13.84 12.25 8.82
C LEU A 84 -12.32 12.40 8.60
N SER A 85 -11.63 13.10 9.50
CA SER A 85 -10.17 13.22 9.42
C SER A 85 -9.46 11.88 9.60
N ILE A 86 -10.01 10.98 10.43
CA ILE A 86 -9.50 9.61 10.60
C ILE A 86 -9.57 8.87 9.25
N ASN A 87 -10.74 8.80 8.63
CA ASN A 87 -10.91 8.08 7.36
C ASN A 87 -10.02 8.64 6.26
N MET A 88 -9.96 9.97 6.11
CA MET A 88 -9.10 10.61 5.11
C MET A 88 -7.62 10.30 5.33
N CYS A 89 -7.12 10.37 6.57
CA CYS A 89 -5.73 10.07 6.88
C CYS A 89 -5.39 8.59 6.72
N TRP A 90 -6.31 7.66 7.02
CA TRP A 90 -6.11 6.25 6.70
C TRP A 90 -6.04 6.00 5.19
N GLY A 91 -6.94 6.61 4.41
CA GLY A 91 -6.88 6.57 2.95
C GLY A 91 -5.55 7.09 2.40
N ILE A 92 -5.09 8.26 2.88
CA ILE A 92 -3.79 8.83 2.51
C ILE A 92 -2.63 7.92 2.96
N GLY A 93 -2.74 7.29 4.13
CA GLY A 93 -1.78 6.30 4.60
C GLY A 93 -1.65 5.12 3.64
N VAL A 94 -2.78 4.57 3.18
CA VAL A 94 -2.82 3.52 2.15
C VAL A 94 -2.18 4.02 0.85
N LEU A 95 -2.55 5.22 0.39
CA LEU A 95 -2.00 5.83 -0.83
C LEU A 95 -0.47 5.88 -0.81
N ILE A 96 0.11 6.45 0.26
CA ILE A 96 1.56 6.61 0.39
C ILE A 96 2.22 5.24 0.59
N GLY A 97 1.62 4.35 1.38
CA GLY A 97 2.12 2.98 1.56
C GLY A 97 2.21 2.21 0.23
N VAL A 98 1.20 2.36 -0.62
CA VAL A 98 1.18 1.77 -1.98
C VAL A 98 2.31 2.38 -2.82
N TYR A 99 2.46 3.70 -2.86
CA TYR A 99 3.58 4.34 -3.57
C TYR A 99 4.96 3.87 -3.07
N CYS A 100 5.11 3.57 -1.78
CA CYS A 100 6.37 3.07 -1.22
C CYS A 100 6.72 1.65 -1.65
N SER A 101 5.73 0.82 -2.01
CA SER A 101 5.89 -0.65 -2.07
C SER A 101 5.41 -1.32 -3.35
N GLU A 102 4.55 -0.68 -4.14
CA GLU A 102 3.87 -1.26 -5.31
C GLU A 102 4.86 -1.73 -6.37
N GLY A 103 5.84 -0.90 -6.72
CA GLY A 103 6.85 -1.20 -7.74
C GLY A 103 7.84 -2.32 -7.37
N VAL A 104 7.79 -2.83 -6.14
CA VAL A 104 8.70 -3.90 -5.65
C VAL A 104 7.94 -5.15 -5.24
N SER A 105 6.90 -4.99 -4.42
CA SER A 105 6.16 -6.10 -3.78
C SER A 105 4.77 -6.34 -4.34
N GLY A 106 4.20 -5.34 -5.04
CA GLY A 106 2.78 -5.29 -5.39
C GLY A 106 1.90 -4.62 -4.33
N ALA A 107 2.49 -4.11 -3.23
CA ALA A 107 1.79 -3.36 -2.18
C ALA A 107 0.60 -4.11 -1.58
N HIS A 108 0.81 -5.31 -1.04
CA HIS A 108 -0.27 -6.02 -0.35
C HIS A 108 -0.66 -5.31 0.95
N LEU A 109 0.35 -4.94 1.75
CA LEU A 109 0.29 -4.17 3.00
C LEU A 109 -0.65 -4.70 4.08
N ASN A 110 -1.27 -5.85 3.81
CA ASN A 110 -2.35 -6.45 4.54
C ASN A 110 -2.28 -7.98 4.37
N THR A 111 -2.39 -8.69 5.49
CA THR A 111 -2.29 -10.16 5.54
C THR A 111 -3.48 -10.84 4.85
N ALA A 112 -4.68 -10.29 4.93
CA ALA A 112 -5.86 -10.80 4.22
C ALA A 112 -5.74 -10.61 2.70
N VAL A 113 -5.22 -9.46 2.24
CA VAL A 113 -4.93 -9.22 0.81
C VAL A 113 -3.85 -10.19 0.32
N THR A 114 -2.80 -10.42 1.12
CA THR A 114 -1.75 -11.42 0.82
C THR A 114 -2.33 -12.82 0.68
N LEU A 115 -3.19 -13.22 1.62
CA LEU A 115 -3.87 -14.52 1.58
C LEU A 115 -4.77 -14.63 0.35
N ALA A 116 -5.54 -13.60 0.03
CA ALA A 116 -6.36 -13.56 -1.17
C ALA A 116 -5.48 -13.74 -2.42
N HIS A 117 -4.38 -13.00 -2.53
CA HIS A 117 -3.45 -13.15 -3.66
C HIS A 117 -2.90 -14.59 -3.78
N CYS A 118 -2.68 -15.29 -2.66
CA CYS A 118 -2.31 -16.71 -2.70
C CYS A 118 -3.43 -17.62 -3.20
N VAL A 119 -4.65 -17.43 -2.71
CA VAL A 119 -5.84 -18.22 -3.12
C VAL A 119 -6.13 -18.05 -4.61
N TYR A 120 -6.03 -16.82 -5.12
CA TYR A 120 -6.26 -16.52 -6.54
C TYR A 120 -5.02 -16.75 -7.43
N GLY A 121 -3.95 -17.35 -6.89
CA GLY A 121 -2.76 -17.73 -7.66
C GLY A 121 -1.89 -16.56 -8.14
N ARG A 122 -2.05 -15.37 -7.55
CA ARG A 122 -1.26 -14.15 -7.85
C ARG A 122 0.03 -14.05 -7.04
N LEU A 123 0.12 -14.74 -5.89
CA LEU A 123 1.32 -14.87 -5.08
C LEU A 123 1.58 -16.36 -4.75
N PRO A 124 2.79 -16.89 -4.97
CA PRO A 124 3.08 -18.27 -4.58
C PRO A 124 3.04 -18.42 -3.05
N TRP A 125 2.39 -19.47 -2.57
CA TRP A 125 2.15 -19.74 -1.14
C TRP A 125 3.40 -19.70 -0.26
N TRP A 126 4.57 -20.11 -0.78
CA TRP A 126 5.82 -20.09 -0.02
C TRP A 126 6.30 -18.69 0.34
N LYS A 127 5.88 -17.65 -0.40
CA LYS A 127 6.22 -16.24 -0.09
C LYS A 127 5.29 -15.63 0.95
N ALA A 128 4.10 -16.18 1.14
CA ALA A 128 3.07 -15.60 2.00
C ALA A 128 3.54 -15.36 3.44
N PRO A 129 4.24 -16.32 4.11
CA PRO A 129 4.74 -16.08 5.47
C PRO A 129 5.72 -14.90 5.55
N GLY A 130 6.56 -14.71 4.54
CA GLY A 130 7.50 -13.58 4.48
C GLY A 130 6.80 -12.23 4.40
N TYR A 131 5.76 -12.13 3.57
CA TYR A 131 4.91 -10.94 3.47
C TYR A 131 4.20 -10.67 4.79
N MET A 132 3.52 -11.68 5.35
CA MET A 132 2.72 -11.53 6.57
C MET A 132 3.56 -11.14 7.79
N ILE A 133 4.75 -11.73 7.95
CA ILE A 133 5.69 -11.38 9.02
C ILE A 133 6.21 -9.94 8.82
N SER A 134 6.52 -9.57 7.59
CA SER A 134 7.02 -8.22 7.28
C SER A 134 5.97 -7.14 7.57
N GLN A 135 4.72 -7.38 7.19
CA GLN A 135 3.58 -6.50 7.48
C GLN A 135 3.36 -6.38 8.99
N LEU A 136 3.34 -7.50 9.71
CA LEU A 136 3.18 -7.51 11.17
C LEU A 136 4.30 -6.73 11.87
N LEU A 137 5.57 -6.94 11.47
CA LEU A 137 6.70 -6.22 12.03
C LEU A 137 6.65 -4.72 11.69
N GLY A 138 6.22 -4.36 10.48
CA GLY A 138 6.03 -2.97 10.06
C GLY A 138 5.01 -2.26 10.94
N ALA A 139 3.84 -2.86 11.13
CA ALA A 139 2.79 -2.34 12.00
C ALA A 139 3.22 -2.29 13.47
N PHE A 140 3.93 -3.30 13.97
CA PHE A 140 4.40 -3.35 15.35
C PHE A 140 5.44 -2.27 15.65
N ILE A 141 6.42 -2.07 14.75
CA ILE A 141 7.44 -1.03 14.91
C ILE A 141 6.80 0.36 14.83
N ASP A 142 5.81 0.56 13.95
CA ASP A 142 5.08 1.82 13.95
C ASP A 142 4.30 2.06 15.26
N ALA A 143 3.57 1.07 15.75
CA ALA A 143 2.83 1.20 17.01
C ALA A 143 3.77 1.63 18.16
N PHE A 144 5.01 1.11 18.18
CA PHE A 144 6.05 1.57 19.11
C PHE A 144 6.47 3.03 18.87
N VAL A 145 6.63 3.46 17.62
CA VAL A 145 6.94 4.86 17.27
C VAL A 145 5.82 5.80 17.74
N ILE A 146 4.56 5.48 17.44
CA ILE A 146 3.40 6.27 17.91
C ILE A 146 3.32 6.31 19.42
N TYR A 147 3.56 5.19 20.10
CA TYR A 147 3.63 5.15 21.56
C TYR A 147 4.68 6.10 22.11
N VAL A 148 5.89 6.10 21.54
CA VAL A 148 6.97 7.02 21.96
C VAL A 148 6.59 8.47 21.69
N MET A 149 6.00 8.77 20.52
CA MET A 149 5.54 10.12 20.18
C MET A 149 4.45 10.63 21.13
N GLN A 150 3.56 9.75 21.58
CA GLN A 150 2.45 10.10 22.48
C GLN A 150 2.73 9.82 23.95
N TYR A 151 3.95 9.40 24.32
CA TYR A 151 4.27 8.93 25.66
C TYR A 151 3.85 9.92 26.77
N GLN A 152 4.14 11.22 26.57
CA GLN A 152 3.78 12.27 27.52
C GLN A 152 2.25 12.45 27.63
N ASN A 153 1.54 12.48 26.51
CA ASN A 153 0.08 12.61 26.50
C ASN A 153 -0.59 11.39 27.12
N LEU A 154 -0.13 10.18 26.77
CA LEU A 154 -0.63 8.94 27.34
C LEU A 154 -0.41 8.90 28.86
N ASN A 155 0.72 9.39 29.38
CA ASN A 155 0.96 9.47 30.83
C ASN A 155 0.00 10.40 31.58
N VAL A 156 -0.56 11.40 30.90
CA VAL A 156 -1.54 12.32 31.49
C VAL A 156 -2.94 11.71 31.43
N ILE A 157 -3.30 11.11 30.29
CA ILE A 157 -4.63 10.56 30.03
C ILE A 157 -4.85 9.24 30.78
N ASP A 158 -3.85 8.37 30.74
CA ASP A 158 -3.92 7.00 31.25
C ASP A 158 -2.58 6.59 31.90
N PRO A 159 -2.31 7.08 33.13
CA PRO A 159 -1.08 6.78 33.86
C PRO A 159 -0.87 5.28 34.10
N ASN A 160 -1.96 4.53 34.26
CA ASN A 160 -1.94 3.09 34.58
C ASN A 160 -2.03 2.17 33.35
N ARG A 161 -2.23 2.73 32.14
CA ARG A 161 -2.32 2.00 30.86
C ARG A 161 -3.51 1.03 30.78
N GLU A 162 -4.66 1.44 31.31
CA GLU A 162 -5.86 0.60 31.36
C GLU A 162 -6.88 0.92 30.26
N THR A 163 -6.85 2.13 29.68
CA THR A 163 -7.95 2.65 28.84
C THR A 163 -7.53 3.01 27.41
N THR A 164 -6.23 3.21 27.17
CA THR A 164 -5.69 3.69 25.88
C THR A 164 -5.41 2.60 24.84
N GLN A 165 -5.78 1.35 25.11
CA GLN A 165 -5.56 0.23 24.19
C GLN A 165 -6.30 0.39 22.84
N SER A 166 -7.48 1.02 22.84
CA SER A 166 -8.27 1.30 21.63
C SER A 166 -7.61 2.29 20.68
N SER A 167 -6.59 3.02 21.14
CA SER A 167 -5.78 3.89 20.29
C SER A 167 -4.85 3.11 19.35
N PHE A 168 -4.53 1.86 19.67
CA PHE A 168 -3.56 1.02 18.93
C PHE A 168 -4.21 -0.15 18.19
N SER A 169 -5.37 -0.63 18.64
CA SER A 169 -6.11 -1.71 18.00
C SER A 169 -7.61 -1.50 18.06
N THR A 170 -8.34 -2.15 17.17
CA THR A 170 -9.80 -2.09 17.12
C THR A 170 -10.41 -3.03 18.16
N TYR A 171 -11.45 -2.54 18.84
CA TYR A 171 -12.26 -3.31 19.77
C TYR A 171 -13.73 -3.20 19.35
N PRO A 172 -14.53 -4.27 19.48
CA PRO A 172 -15.95 -4.20 19.22
C PRO A 172 -16.62 -3.25 20.23
N SER A 173 -17.72 -2.63 19.84
CA SER A 173 -18.55 -1.86 20.77
C SER A 173 -19.18 -2.77 21.82
N ASP A 174 -19.41 -2.26 23.03
CA ASP A 174 -19.91 -3.01 24.19
C ASP A 174 -21.20 -3.81 23.94
N ASN A 175 -22.02 -3.37 22.96
CA ASN A 175 -23.29 -4.01 22.62
C ASN A 175 -23.21 -5.01 21.45
N ILE A 176 -22.01 -5.33 20.97
CA ILE A 176 -21.78 -6.16 19.79
C ILE A 176 -21.20 -7.52 20.19
N SER A 177 -21.86 -8.60 19.77
CA SER A 177 -21.38 -9.96 20.00
C SER A 177 -20.15 -10.29 19.15
N ASN A 178 -19.33 -11.24 19.60
CA ASN A 178 -18.18 -11.72 18.82
C ASN A 178 -18.58 -12.30 17.44
N TYR A 179 -19.77 -12.91 17.34
CA TYR A 179 -20.31 -13.38 16.06
C TYR A 179 -20.60 -12.22 15.12
N THR A 180 -21.16 -11.14 15.66
CA THR A 180 -21.44 -9.92 14.92
C THR A 180 -20.16 -9.25 14.43
N ALA A 181 -19.19 -9.08 15.32
CA ALA A 181 -17.87 -8.54 14.98
C ALA A 181 -17.19 -9.37 13.89
N PHE A 182 -17.27 -10.71 13.96
CA PHE A 182 -16.67 -11.58 12.95
C PHE A 182 -17.27 -11.36 11.56
N TYR A 183 -18.61 -11.39 11.41
CA TYR A 183 -19.19 -11.26 10.07
C TYR A 183 -19.05 -9.84 9.52
N THR A 184 -19.01 -8.79 10.36
CA THR A 184 -18.78 -7.42 9.89
C THR A 184 -17.36 -7.26 9.33
N GLU A 185 -16.35 -7.79 10.01
CA GLU A 185 -14.97 -7.80 9.53
C GLU A 185 -14.81 -8.66 8.26
N PHE A 186 -15.48 -9.82 8.22
CA PHE A 186 -15.49 -10.69 7.05
C PHE A 186 -16.07 -9.98 5.82
N ILE A 187 -17.26 -9.38 5.95
CA ILE A 187 -17.93 -8.67 4.85
C ILE A 187 -17.12 -7.44 4.44
N GLY A 188 -16.63 -6.65 5.40
CA GLY A 188 -15.80 -5.47 5.13
C GLY A 188 -14.53 -5.84 4.36
N THR A 189 -13.82 -6.86 4.81
CA THR A 189 -12.60 -7.35 4.14
C THR A 189 -12.91 -7.95 2.75
N ALA A 190 -14.02 -8.67 2.60
CA ALA A 190 -14.44 -9.19 1.30
C ALA A 190 -14.72 -8.07 0.29
N MET A 191 -15.39 -6.99 0.73
CA MET A 191 -15.63 -5.81 -0.11
C MET A 191 -14.32 -5.07 -0.45
N LEU A 192 -13.38 -4.97 0.49
CA LEU A 192 -12.05 -4.42 0.26
C LEU A 192 -11.31 -5.21 -0.83
N VAL A 193 -11.21 -6.54 -0.69
CA VAL A 193 -10.52 -7.40 -1.68
C VAL A 193 -11.23 -7.37 -3.04
N LEU A 194 -12.57 -7.38 -3.06
CA LEU A 194 -13.35 -7.26 -4.28
C LEU A 194 -13.03 -5.96 -5.02
N SER A 195 -13.02 -4.83 -4.33
CA SER A 195 -12.69 -3.53 -4.90
C SER A 195 -11.24 -3.46 -5.39
N ILE A 196 -10.27 -4.03 -4.65
CA ILE A 196 -8.87 -4.13 -5.09
C ILE A 196 -8.81 -4.86 -6.44
N TYR A 197 -9.51 -5.99 -6.57
CA TYR A 197 -9.55 -6.72 -7.83
C TYR A 197 -10.32 -6.00 -8.92
N ALA A 198 -11.41 -5.30 -8.60
CA ALA A 198 -12.14 -4.51 -9.58
C ALA A 198 -11.29 -3.37 -10.18
N ILE A 199 -10.44 -2.73 -9.36
CA ILE A 199 -9.54 -1.63 -9.77
C ILE A 199 -8.34 -2.16 -10.55
N THR A 200 -7.77 -3.30 -10.13
CA THR A 200 -6.55 -3.87 -10.73
C THR A 200 -6.81 -4.79 -11.92
N ASP A 201 -8.06 -5.17 -12.16
CA ASP A 201 -8.42 -6.02 -13.29
C ASP A 201 -8.31 -5.25 -14.62
N LYS A 202 -7.38 -5.70 -15.46
CA LYS A 202 -7.15 -5.17 -16.81
C LYS A 202 -8.32 -5.41 -17.76
N ARG A 203 -9.23 -6.33 -17.44
CA ARG A 203 -10.45 -6.61 -18.23
C ARG A 203 -11.62 -5.72 -17.80
N ASN A 204 -11.51 -5.06 -16.66
CA ASN A 204 -12.48 -4.07 -16.21
C ASN A 204 -12.05 -2.66 -16.66
N ARG A 205 -12.89 -1.65 -16.41
CA ARG A 205 -12.56 -0.25 -16.67
C ARG A 205 -11.35 0.14 -15.82
N ALA A 206 -10.19 0.29 -16.46
CA ALA A 206 -8.95 0.61 -15.77
C ALA A 206 -8.98 2.03 -15.16
N ALA A 207 -8.55 2.13 -13.90
CA ALA A 207 -8.26 3.43 -13.26
C ALA A 207 -6.98 4.09 -13.84
N GLY A 208 -6.20 3.34 -14.62
CA GLY A 208 -4.88 3.74 -15.13
C GLY A 208 -3.76 3.55 -14.08
N PRO A 209 -2.48 3.56 -14.49
CA PRO A 209 -1.35 3.32 -13.59
C PRO A 209 -1.22 4.35 -12.46
N VAL A 210 -1.62 5.58 -12.73
CA VAL A 210 -1.57 6.69 -11.75
C VAL A 210 -2.83 6.72 -10.88
N GLY A 211 -3.96 6.21 -11.39
CA GLY A 211 -5.26 6.30 -10.69
C GLY A 211 -5.51 5.20 -9.67
N ALA A 212 -4.86 4.03 -9.79
CA ALA A 212 -5.10 2.90 -8.89
C ALA A 212 -4.76 3.23 -7.41
N PRO A 213 -3.61 3.85 -7.07
CA PRO A 213 -3.33 4.25 -5.68
C PRO A 213 -4.37 5.22 -5.12
N PHE A 214 -4.85 6.19 -5.92
CA PHE A 214 -5.90 7.12 -5.51
C PHE A 214 -7.25 6.43 -5.33
N ALA A 215 -7.57 5.42 -6.14
CA ALA A 215 -8.78 4.63 -5.94
C ALA A 215 -8.71 3.83 -4.62
N PHE A 216 -7.57 3.25 -4.27
CA PHE A 216 -7.37 2.59 -2.98
C PHE A 216 -7.50 3.55 -1.79
N CYS A 217 -7.01 4.78 -1.93
CA CYS A 217 -7.17 5.84 -0.92
C CYS A 217 -8.64 6.11 -0.58
N LEU A 218 -9.52 6.09 -1.58
CA LEU A 218 -10.94 6.43 -1.44
C LEU A 218 -11.81 5.26 -0.94
N MET A 219 -11.21 4.07 -0.76
CA MET A 219 -11.92 2.89 -0.26
C MET A 219 -11.99 2.81 1.27
N ILE A 220 -11.27 3.69 1.97
CA ILE A 220 -11.25 3.81 3.42
C ILE A 220 -12.17 4.95 3.86
#